data_AF-A0A8T4SZ85-F1
#
_entry.id   AF-A0A8T4SZ85-F1
#
_cell.length_a   1.000
_cell.length_b   1.000
_cell.length_c   1.000
_cell.angle_alpha   90.00
_cell.angle_beta   90.00
_cell.angle_gamma   90.00
#
_symmetry.space_group_name_H-M   'P 1'
#
loop_
_entity.id
_entity.type
_entity.pdbx_description
1 polymer ?
#
loop_
_entity_poly.entity_id
_entity_poly.type
_entity_poly.pdbx_seq_one_letter_code
_entity_poly.pdbx_strand_id
1 'polypeptide(L)'
;MKKQGKRGQIYLLAALILGLIIFLVVAETNLVKETVIEDDFESLAKNYEVESAKFMNKLLETGSSSIPQEFLKFTIVFSSYAKTKNPEFGTIYAFIYGPHLYIGNYLDQEVRIPSAPPQNRNLPGCYQDLNTEIVISGFRMPTPVEMNALDDCMLDLAVPGNNRLTFFIEDIEYEVDLEPSRPEIIIVSREEVANQRKVFVKGNFNKGRNV
;
A
#
# COMPACT_ATOMS: atom_id res chain seq x y z
N MET A 1 12.30 61.10 45.03
CA MET A 1 11.89 60.47 43.75
C MET A 1 11.92 58.94 43.91
N LYS A 2 10.75 58.28 43.88
CA LYS A 2 10.57 56.84 44.15
C LYS A 2 11.11 55.97 43.01
N LYS A 3 12.19 55.22 43.26
CA LYS A 3 12.83 54.24 42.34
C LYS A 3 12.31 52.80 42.55
N GLN A 4 11.07 52.61 43.01
CA GLN A 4 10.52 51.29 43.38
C GLN A 4 9.73 50.57 42.26
N GLY A 5 9.37 51.25 41.16
CA GLY A 5 8.58 50.65 40.07
C GLY A 5 9.35 49.71 39.13
N LYS A 6 10.68 49.88 38.99
CA LYS A 6 11.48 49.09 38.05
C LYS A 6 11.77 47.66 38.53
N ARG A 7 11.85 47.43 39.84
CA ARG A 7 12.11 46.08 40.39
C ARG A 7 10.87 45.19 40.29
N GLY A 8 9.68 45.74 40.56
CA GLY A 8 8.41 44.99 40.44
C GLY A 8 8.13 44.51 39.02
N GLN A 9 8.48 45.30 38.00
CA GLN A 9 8.36 44.91 36.59
C GLN A 9 9.27 43.73 36.23
N ILE A 10 10.46 43.64 36.84
CA ILE A 10 11.39 42.52 36.60
C ILE A 10 10.83 41.23 37.20
N TYR A 11 10.23 41.28 38.39
CA TYR A 11 9.60 40.10 39.00
C TYR A 11 8.37 39.62 38.20
N LEU A 12 7.57 40.54 37.68
CA LEU A 12 6.44 40.22 36.80
C LEU A 12 6.90 39.58 35.49
N LEU A 13 7.95 40.12 34.87
CA LEU A 13 8.54 39.56 33.66
C LEU A 13 9.10 38.15 33.91
N ALA A 14 9.81 37.96 35.01
CA ALA A 14 10.36 36.65 35.39
C ALA A 14 9.27 35.61 35.63
N ALA A 15 8.17 35.99 36.32
CA ALA A 15 7.03 35.10 36.54
C ALA A 15 6.33 34.71 35.23
N LEU A 16 6.22 35.65 34.28
CA LEU A 16 5.60 35.41 32.98
C LEU A 16 6.45 34.46 32.12
N ILE A 17 7.77 34.65 32.10
CA ILE A 17 8.72 33.75 31.44
C ILE A 17 8.65 32.36 32.07
N LEU A 18 8.64 32.26 33.40
CA LEU A 18 8.55 30.97 34.11
C LEU A 18 7.23 30.25 33.80
N GLY A 19 6.12 30.99 33.77
CA GLY A 19 4.81 30.45 33.39
C GLY A 19 4.78 29.94 31.95
N LEU A 20 5.44 30.63 31.02
CA LEU A 20 5.54 30.23 29.62
C LEU A 20 6.43 28.98 29.43
N ILE A 21 7.49 28.86 30.23
CA ILE A 21 8.33 27.64 30.27
C ILE A 21 7.54 26.45 30.81
N ILE A 22 6.82 26.62 31.93
CA ILE A 22 5.98 25.56 32.49
C ILE A 22 4.88 25.16 31.50
N PHE A 23 4.26 26.13 30.84
CA PHE A 23 3.28 25.88 29.78
C PHE A 23 3.89 25.10 28.62
N LEU A 24 5.11 25.41 28.16
CA LEU A 24 5.79 24.66 27.11
C LEU A 24 6.16 23.22 27.53
N VAL A 25 6.46 23.00 28.80
CA VAL A 25 6.78 21.65 29.34
C VAL A 25 5.51 20.82 29.52
N VAL A 26 4.40 21.44 29.93
CA VAL A 26 3.12 20.75 30.20
C VAL A 26 2.25 20.64 28.95
N ALA A 27 2.35 21.58 28.02
CA ALA A 27 1.67 21.49 26.74
C ALA A 27 2.23 20.28 26.00
N GLU A 28 1.42 19.22 25.91
CA GLU A 28 1.67 17.99 25.14
C GLU A 28 1.72 18.25 23.62
N THR A 29 2.18 19.42 23.18
CA THR A 29 1.98 19.91 21.81
C THR A 29 2.90 19.29 20.77
N ASN A 30 3.83 18.40 21.14
CA ASN A 30 4.72 17.72 20.17
C ASN A 30 5.21 16.35 20.65
N LEU A 31 4.41 15.63 21.46
CA LEU A 31 4.61 14.19 21.51
C LEU A 31 4.05 13.64 20.21
N VAL A 32 4.94 13.45 19.22
CA VAL A 32 4.72 12.45 18.18
C VAL A 32 4.59 11.14 18.94
N LYS A 33 3.37 10.83 19.37
CA LYS A 33 3.02 9.49 19.78
C LYS A 33 3.17 8.68 18.50
N GLU A 34 4.34 8.09 18.31
CA GLU A 34 4.42 6.82 17.60
C GLU A 34 3.51 5.90 18.39
N THR A 35 2.22 5.90 18.02
CA THR A 35 1.42 4.71 18.16
C THR A 35 2.22 3.66 17.43
N VAL A 36 2.94 2.83 18.21
CA VAL A 36 3.42 1.55 17.73
C VAL A 36 2.14 0.80 17.40
N ILE A 37 1.67 0.99 16.18
CA ILE A 37 0.63 0.18 15.58
C ILE A 37 1.34 -1.15 15.36
N GLU A 38 1.34 -1.98 16.41
CA GLU A 38 1.81 -3.35 16.43
C GLU A 38 0.92 -4.09 15.44
N ASP A 39 1.37 -4.18 14.18
CA ASP A 39 0.47 -4.56 13.11
C ASP A 39 1.00 -5.72 12.29
N ASP A 40 0.09 -6.66 12.07
CA ASP A 40 0.24 -7.75 11.13
C ASP A 40 0.57 -7.23 9.72
N PHE A 41 0.33 -5.94 9.42
CA PHE A 41 0.65 -5.29 8.14
C PHE A 41 2.06 -5.60 7.61
N GLU A 42 3.12 -5.34 8.38
CA GLU A 42 4.49 -5.57 7.90
C GLU A 42 4.76 -7.06 7.65
N SER A 43 4.22 -7.92 8.52
CA SER A 43 4.34 -9.37 8.40
C SER A 43 3.60 -9.88 7.16
N LEU A 44 2.37 -9.43 6.95
CA LEU A 44 1.54 -9.74 5.78
C LEU A 44 2.18 -9.24 4.49
N ALA A 45 2.70 -8.01 4.47
CA ALA A 45 3.35 -7.45 3.30
C ALA A 45 4.64 -8.22 2.92
N LYS A 46 5.49 -8.55 3.91
CA LYS A 46 6.69 -9.38 3.71
C LYS A 46 6.33 -10.80 3.29
N ASN A 47 5.27 -11.39 3.87
CA ASN A 47 4.80 -12.71 3.48
C ASN A 47 4.27 -12.71 2.04
N TYR A 48 3.51 -11.69 1.65
CA TYR A 48 3.02 -11.56 0.27
C TYR A 48 4.18 -11.44 -0.71
N GLU A 49 5.18 -10.61 -0.41
CA GLU A 49 6.41 -10.49 -1.22
C GLU A 49 7.07 -11.85 -1.43
N VAL A 50 7.32 -12.58 -0.35
CA VAL A 50 8.05 -13.86 -0.42
C VAL A 50 7.22 -14.94 -1.13
N GLU A 51 5.94 -15.08 -0.79
CA GLU A 51 5.10 -16.14 -1.33
C GLU A 51 4.70 -15.87 -2.78
N SER A 52 4.44 -14.61 -3.17
CA SER A 52 4.16 -14.24 -4.57
C SER A 52 5.35 -14.51 -5.48
N ALA A 53 6.57 -14.18 -5.03
CA ALA A 53 7.80 -14.46 -5.78
C ALA A 53 8.04 -15.97 -5.95
N LYS A 54 7.87 -16.76 -4.88
CA LYS A 54 7.95 -18.23 -4.97
C LYS A 54 6.91 -18.80 -5.92
N PHE A 55 5.66 -18.32 -5.82
CA PHE A 55 4.57 -18.78 -6.66
C PHE A 55 4.81 -18.46 -8.13
N MET A 56 5.22 -17.22 -8.45
CA MET A 56 5.57 -16.81 -9.82
C MET A 56 6.71 -17.65 -10.39
N ASN A 57 7.80 -17.82 -9.63
CA ASN A 57 8.91 -18.68 -10.06
C ASN A 57 8.44 -20.11 -10.34
N LYS A 58 7.54 -20.65 -9.51
CA LYS A 58 6.97 -21.97 -9.74
C LYS A 58 6.15 -22.04 -11.03
N LEU A 59 5.33 -21.03 -11.33
CA LEU A 59 4.55 -20.95 -12.57
C LEU A 59 5.44 -20.88 -13.82
N LEU A 60 6.54 -20.13 -13.73
CA LEU A 60 7.54 -20.02 -14.80
C LEU A 60 8.28 -21.35 -15.02
N GLU A 61 8.67 -22.03 -13.94
CA GLU A 61 9.33 -23.34 -14.00
C GLU A 61 8.45 -24.45 -14.58
N THR A 62 7.16 -24.47 -14.25
CA THR A 62 6.22 -25.48 -14.75
C THR A 62 5.78 -25.21 -16.19
N GLY A 63 6.08 -24.03 -16.73
CA GLY A 63 5.68 -23.63 -18.08
C GLY A 63 4.16 -23.47 -18.19
N SER A 64 3.49 -23.00 -17.14
CA SER A 64 2.04 -22.77 -17.22
C SER A 64 1.71 -21.78 -18.34
N SER A 65 0.66 -22.09 -19.11
CA SER A 65 0.14 -21.22 -20.16
C SER A 65 -0.82 -20.14 -19.63
N SER A 66 -1.20 -20.20 -18.35
CA SER A 66 -2.17 -19.31 -17.71
C SER A 66 -1.61 -18.59 -16.48
N ILE A 67 -0.36 -18.11 -16.57
CA ILE A 67 0.33 -17.43 -15.47
C ILE A 67 -0.51 -16.28 -14.88
N PRO A 68 -1.12 -15.37 -15.68
CA PRO A 68 -1.91 -14.27 -15.13
C PRO A 68 -3.11 -14.74 -14.29
N GLN A 69 -3.85 -15.72 -14.78
CA GLN A 69 -5.03 -16.24 -14.10
C GLN A 69 -4.68 -17.04 -12.85
N GLU A 70 -3.55 -17.76 -12.85
CA GLU A 70 -3.06 -18.45 -11.66
C GLU A 70 -2.54 -17.48 -10.61
N PHE A 71 -1.84 -16.42 -11.02
CA PHE A 71 -1.35 -15.38 -10.11
C PHE A 71 -2.49 -14.55 -9.51
N LEU A 72 -3.53 -14.27 -10.31
CA LEU A 72 -4.80 -13.69 -9.87
C LEU A 72 -5.41 -14.54 -8.74
N LYS A 73 -5.59 -15.85 -8.95
CA LYS A 73 -6.11 -16.77 -7.91
C LYS A 73 -5.29 -16.74 -6.64
N PHE A 74 -3.96 -16.80 -6.76
CA PHE A 74 -3.06 -16.71 -5.62
C PHE A 74 -3.30 -15.41 -4.84
N THR A 75 -3.35 -14.27 -5.55
CA THR A 75 -3.54 -12.96 -4.91
C THR A 75 -4.90 -12.85 -4.24
N ILE A 76 -5.96 -13.37 -4.84
CA ILE A 76 -7.30 -13.40 -4.23
C ILE A 76 -7.25 -14.18 -2.92
N VAL A 77 -6.72 -15.42 -2.95
CA VAL A 77 -6.64 -16.28 -1.77
C VAL A 77 -5.79 -15.63 -0.67
N PHE A 78 -4.65 -15.05 -1.03
CA PHE A 78 -3.80 -14.35 -0.09
C PHE A 78 -4.49 -13.12 0.50
N SER A 79 -5.13 -12.31 -0.34
CA SER A 79 -5.79 -11.08 0.11
C SER A 79 -6.97 -11.41 1.01
N SER A 80 -7.76 -12.43 0.68
CA SER A 80 -8.80 -12.98 1.57
C SER A 80 -8.22 -13.42 2.92
N TYR A 81 -7.08 -14.11 2.93
CA TYR A 81 -6.37 -14.47 4.17
C TYR A 81 -5.91 -13.23 4.95
N ALA A 82 -5.27 -12.29 4.27
CA ALA A 82 -4.75 -11.07 4.88
C ALA A 82 -5.89 -10.27 5.53
N LYS A 83 -7.06 -10.17 4.89
CA LYS A 83 -8.27 -9.53 5.45
C LYS A 83 -8.76 -10.17 6.76
N THR A 84 -8.55 -11.48 6.97
CA THR A 84 -8.91 -12.13 8.25
C THR A 84 -7.99 -11.73 9.40
N LYS A 85 -6.78 -11.26 9.09
CA LYS A 85 -5.78 -10.81 10.06
C LYS A 85 -5.82 -9.30 10.24
N ASN A 86 -5.93 -8.59 9.13
CA ASN A 86 -5.93 -7.15 9.05
C ASN A 86 -6.98 -6.70 8.01
N PRO A 87 -8.15 -6.23 8.46
CA PRO A 87 -9.24 -5.75 7.61
C PRO A 87 -8.97 -4.44 6.85
N GLU A 88 -7.79 -3.86 6.96
CA GLU A 88 -7.38 -2.66 6.20
C GLU A 88 -6.25 -2.98 5.22
N PHE A 89 -5.81 -4.24 5.14
CA PHE A 89 -4.72 -4.66 4.26
C PHE A 89 -5.19 -4.71 2.79
N GLY A 90 -4.75 -3.73 2.01
CA GLY A 90 -4.91 -3.72 0.56
C GLY A 90 -3.60 -4.06 -0.16
N THR A 91 -3.68 -4.58 -1.40
CA THR A 91 -2.50 -4.88 -2.23
C THR A 91 -2.69 -4.51 -3.69
N ILE A 92 -1.67 -3.92 -4.29
CA ILE A 92 -1.50 -3.77 -5.73
C ILE A 92 -0.30 -4.62 -6.14
N TYR A 93 -0.41 -5.31 -7.26
CA TYR A 93 0.73 -5.91 -7.91
C TYR A 93 0.88 -5.46 -9.36
N ALA A 94 2.10 -5.52 -9.87
CA ALA A 94 2.35 -5.51 -11.31
C ALA A 94 3.47 -6.49 -11.68
N PHE A 95 3.34 -7.19 -12.80
CA PHE A 95 4.42 -8.03 -13.35
C PHE A 95 4.37 -8.13 -14.87
N ILE A 96 5.52 -8.39 -15.48
CA ILE A 96 5.66 -8.59 -16.93
C ILE A 96 5.64 -10.07 -17.26
N TYR A 97 4.86 -10.48 -18.26
CA TYR A 97 4.91 -11.81 -18.84
C TYR A 97 4.72 -11.75 -20.35
N GLY A 98 5.75 -12.18 -21.10
CA GLY A 98 5.80 -12.00 -22.55
C GLY A 98 5.83 -10.50 -22.92
N PRO A 99 5.06 -10.06 -23.93
CA PRO A 99 4.97 -8.64 -24.30
C PRO A 99 3.96 -7.84 -23.46
N HIS A 100 3.43 -8.43 -22.39
CA HIS A 100 2.33 -7.88 -21.59
C HIS A 100 2.77 -7.52 -20.17
N LEU A 101 2.23 -6.42 -19.67
CA LEU A 101 2.27 -5.95 -18.30
C LEU A 101 0.89 -6.20 -17.67
N TYR A 102 0.88 -6.99 -16.60
CA TYR A 102 -0.32 -7.29 -15.83
C TYR A 102 -0.30 -6.48 -14.54
N ILE A 103 -1.39 -5.80 -14.23
CA ILE A 103 -1.54 -4.96 -13.04
C ILE A 103 -2.82 -5.36 -12.32
N GLY A 104 -2.75 -5.73 -11.05
CA GLY A 104 -3.91 -6.06 -10.24
C GLY A 104 -4.10 -5.07 -9.09
N ASN A 105 -5.35 -4.63 -8.85
CA ASN A 105 -5.68 -3.72 -7.75
C ASN A 105 -6.69 -4.34 -6.77
N TYR A 106 -6.20 -4.62 -5.57
CA TYR A 106 -6.98 -5.11 -4.42
C TYR A 106 -6.91 -4.13 -3.25
N LEU A 107 -6.76 -2.84 -3.56
CA LEU A 107 -7.09 -1.78 -2.61
C LEU A 107 -8.61 -1.58 -2.58
N ASP A 108 -9.06 -0.88 -1.55
CA ASP A 108 -10.42 -0.36 -1.37
C ASP A 108 -10.74 0.86 -2.23
N GLN A 109 -9.81 1.23 -3.11
CA GLN A 109 -9.88 2.43 -3.92
C GLN A 109 -9.27 2.24 -5.31
N GLU A 110 -9.60 3.17 -6.19
CA GLU A 110 -9.13 3.20 -7.57
C GLU A 110 -7.65 3.59 -7.67
N VAL A 111 -6.96 2.99 -8.66
CA VAL A 111 -5.59 3.34 -9.05
C VAL A 111 -5.61 3.96 -10.43
N ARG A 112 -4.99 5.13 -10.60
CA ARG A 112 -4.89 5.80 -11.91
C ARG A 112 -3.55 5.46 -12.56
N ILE A 113 -3.59 4.99 -13.80
CA ILE A 113 -2.42 4.52 -14.55
C ILE A 113 -2.27 5.38 -15.82
N PRO A 114 -1.57 6.53 -15.74
CA PRO A 114 -1.36 7.41 -16.89
C PRO A 114 -0.53 6.78 -18.00
N SER A 115 0.39 5.87 -17.65
CA SER A 115 1.37 5.27 -18.56
C SER A 115 0.81 4.15 -19.45
N ALA A 116 -0.49 3.82 -19.32
CA ALA A 116 -1.16 2.73 -20.03
C ALA A 116 -1.97 3.24 -21.26
N PRO A 117 -1.76 2.75 -22.49
CA PRO A 117 -2.63 3.05 -23.62
C PRO A 117 -3.99 2.29 -23.55
N PRO A 118 -5.14 2.90 -23.89
CA PRO A 118 -5.35 4.34 -24.11
C PRO A 118 -5.09 5.10 -22.81
N GLN A 119 -4.35 6.21 -22.92
CA GLN A 119 -3.81 7.00 -21.80
C GLN A 119 -4.87 7.28 -20.74
N ASN A 120 -4.47 7.25 -19.47
CA ASN A 120 -5.33 7.43 -18.29
C ASN A 120 -6.36 6.32 -18.11
N ARG A 121 -5.90 5.10 -17.85
CA ARG A 121 -6.78 4.05 -17.33
C ARG A 121 -6.95 4.20 -15.83
N ASN A 122 -8.18 4.03 -15.40
CA ASN A 122 -8.53 3.84 -14.01
C ASN A 122 -8.73 2.34 -13.78
N LEU A 123 -8.10 1.80 -12.74
CA LEU A 123 -8.25 0.43 -12.32
C LEU A 123 -9.05 0.42 -11.01
N PRO A 124 -10.30 -0.07 -11.00
CA PRO A 124 -11.10 -0.13 -9.78
C PRO A 124 -10.41 -0.98 -8.72
N GLY A 125 -10.65 -0.65 -7.45
CA GLY A 125 -10.18 -1.43 -6.32
C GLY A 125 -11.18 -2.52 -5.99
N CYS A 126 -10.74 -3.78 -5.96
CA CYS A 126 -11.62 -4.92 -5.73
C CYS A 126 -11.56 -5.47 -4.31
N TYR A 127 -11.08 -4.68 -3.36
CA TYR A 127 -11.03 -5.09 -1.97
C TYR A 127 -12.39 -5.51 -1.41
N GLN A 128 -13.47 -4.82 -1.79
CA GLN A 128 -14.82 -5.14 -1.33
C GLN A 128 -15.36 -6.45 -1.90
N ASP A 129 -14.90 -6.83 -3.09
CA ASP A 129 -15.31 -8.06 -3.79
C ASP A 129 -14.56 -9.30 -3.26
N LEU A 130 -13.53 -9.11 -2.43
CA LEU A 130 -12.84 -10.19 -1.74
C LEU A 130 -13.66 -10.67 -0.53
N ASN A 131 -14.23 -11.87 -0.64
CA ASN A 131 -14.77 -12.60 0.50
C ASN A 131 -13.64 -13.11 1.41
N THR A 132 -13.82 -13.02 2.72
CA THR A 132 -12.86 -13.51 3.74
C THR A 132 -12.91 -15.03 3.94
N GLU A 133 -13.51 -15.76 3.00
CA GLU A 133 -13.89 -17.16 3.17
C GLU A 133 -12.97 -18.06 2.34
N ILE A 134 -12.10 -18.81 3.01
CA ILE A 134 -10.96 -19.54 2.40
C ILE A 134 -11.19 -21.04 2.53
N VAL A 135 -11.05 -21.79 1.43
CA VAL A 135 -11.23 -23.25 1.39
C VAL A 135 -9.86 -23.96 1.39
N ILE A 136 -9.52 -24.65 2.48
CA ILE A 136 -8.34 -25.55 2.53
C ILE A 136 -8.74 -26.85 3.25
N SER A 137 -8.60 -27.99 2.57
CA SER A 137 -8.59 -29.35 3.13
C SER A 137 -9.72 -29.73 4.12
N GLY A 138 -10.99 -29.48 3.76
CA GLY A 138 -12.16 -30.03 4.47
C GLY A 138 -12.85 -29.10 5.48
N PHE A 139 -12.35 -27.88 5.67
CA PHE A 139 -13.03 -26.82 6.41
C PHE A 139 -13.91 -26.00 5.45
N ARG A 140 -15.19 -25.76 5.79
CA ARG A 140 -16.13 -24.98 4.96
C ARG A 140 -16.25 -23.55 5.49
N MET A 141 -16.07 -22.59 4.61
CA MET A 141 -16.53 -21.20 4.76
C MET A 141 -17.13 -20.75 3.39
N PRO A 142 -18.43 -20.37 3.29
CA PRO A 142 -19.08 -19.89 2.04
C PRO A 142 -18.44 -18.62 1.43
N THR A 143 -17.82 -18.59 0.25
CA THR A 143 -18.35 -18.89 -1.09
C THR A 143 -17.21 -18.69 -2.11
N PRO A 144 -17.34 -19.27 -3.32
CA PRO A 144 -16.42 -18.98 -4.41
C PRO A 144 -16.64 -17.53 -4.82
N VAL A 145 -15.60 -16.69 -4.75
CA VAL A 145 -15.63 -15.45 -5.52
C VAL A 145 -15.76 -15.89 -6.98
N GLU A 146 -16.82 -15.46 -7.66
CA GLU A 146 -16.94 -15.71 -9.09
C GLU A 146 -15.72 -15.07 -9.75
N MET A 147 -14.75 -15.87 -10.21
CA MET A 147 -13.49 -15.32 -10.70
C MET A 147 -13.69 -14.30 -11.83
N ASN A 148 -14.76 -14.48 -12.61
CA ASN A 148 -15.15 -13.57 -13.68
C ASN A 148 -15.53 -12.17 -13.16
N ALA A 149 -15.99 -12.06 -11.90
CA ALA A 149 -16.28 -10.78 -11.26
C ALA A 149 -15.01 -10.03 -10.84
N LEU A 150 -13.86 -10.71 -10.79
CA LEU A 150 -12.58 -10.11 -10.43
C LEU A 150 -11.64 -9.89 -11.63
N ASP A 151 -12.07 -10.25 -12.84
CA ASP A 151 -11.30 -9.96 -14.05
C ASP A 151 -11.16 -8.44 -14.28
N ASP A 152 -12.15 -7.64 -13.85
CA ASP A 152 -12.13 -6.18 -13.92
C ASP A 152 -11.08 -5.54 -12.99
N CYS A 153 -10.55 -6.31 -12.03
CA CYS A 153 -9.52 -5.90 -11.07
C CYS A 153 -8.11 -6.01 -11.64
N MET A 154 -7.99 -6.58 -12.83
CA MET A 154 -6.72 -6.78 -13.50
C MET A 154 -6.71 -6.08 -14.86
N LEU A 155 -5.65 -5.32 -15.12
CA LEU A 155 -5.36 -4.77 -16.43
C LEU A 155 -4.28 -5.59 -17.11
N ASP A 156 -4.53 -5.96 -18.36
CA ASP A 156 -3.54 -6.45 -19.32
C ASP A 156 -3.22 -5.30 -20.29
N LEU A 157 -1.95 -4.91 -20.32
CA LEU A 157 -1.42 -3.81 -21.10
C LEU A 157 -0.18 -4.25 -21.88
N ALA A 158 0.09 -3.61 -23.01
CA ALA A 158 1.41 -3.72 -23.61
C ALA A 158 2.46 -3.07 -22.68
N VAL A 159 3.65 -3.67 -22.58
CA VAL A 159 4.76 -3.07 -21.83
C VAL A 159 5.05 -1.66 -22.37
N PRO A 160 5.08 -0.61 -21.52
CA PRO A 160 5.38 0.76 -21.95
C PRO A 160 6.74 0.84 -22.65
N GLY A 161 6.83 1.57 -23.77
CA GLY A 161 8.07 1.64 -24.57
C GLY A 161 9.27 2.28 -23.87
N ASN A 162 9.03 3.04 -22.79
CA ASN A 162 10.08 3.60 -21.92
C ASN A 162 10.41 2.67 -20.73
N ASN A 163 9.79 1.50 -20.65
CA ASN A 163 9.90 0.54 -19.54
C ASN A 163 9.65 1.18 -18.18
N ARG A 164 8.71 2.13 -18.09
CA ARG A 164 8.31 2.75 -16.83
C ARG A 164 6.83 2.60 -16.59
N LEU A 165 6.50 2.18 -15.38
CA LEU A 165 5.14 2.18 -14.88
C LEU A 165 4.99 3.36 -13.92
N THR A 166 4.07 4.26 -14.25
CA THR A 166 3.63 5.33 -13.35
C THR A 166 2.19 5.04 -12.97
N PHE A 167 1.91 5.08 -11.67
CA PHE A 167 0.54 4.97 -11.16
C PHE A 167 0.33 5.88 -9.96
N PHE A 168 -0.93 6.25 -9.76
CA PHE A 168 -1.35 7.07 -8.63
C PHE A 168 -2.28 6.28 -7.72
N ILE A 169 -1.98 6.36 -6.43
CA ILE A 169 -2.85 5.95 -5.34
C ILE A 169 -3.27 7.27 -4.68
N GLU A 170 -4.53 7.68 -4.86
CA GLU A 170 -4.99 9.04 -4.52
C GLU A 170 -4.14 10.12 -5.22
N ASP A 171 -3.44 10.94 -4.43
CA ASP A 171 -2.59 12.05 -4.86
C ASP A 171 -1.09 11.72 -4.82
N ILE A 172 -0.74 10.44 -4.62
CA ILE A 172 0.65 9.99 -4.55
C ILE A 172 1.05 9.28 -5.81
N GLU A 173 2.08 9.81 -6.44
CA GLU A 173 2.72 9.24 -7.61
C GLU A 173 3.74 8.18 -7.22
N TYR A 174 3.61 7.00 -7.83
CA TYR A 174 4.59 5.92 -7.76
C TYR A 174 5.16 5.70 -9.17
N GLU A 175 6.49 5.77 -9.28
CA GLU A 175 7.22 5.47 -10.51
C GLU A 175 8.12 4.24 -10.29
N VAL A 176 8.00 3.27 -11.19
CA VAL A 176 8.78 2.03 -11.17
C VAL A 176 9.40 1.77 -12.53
N ASP A 177 10.71 1.49 -12.52
CA ASP A 177 11.39 0.98 -13.71
C ASP A 177 11.08 -0.51 -13.88
N LEU A 178 10.65 -0.88 -15.08
CA LEU A 178 10.33 -2.26 -15.46
C LEU A 178 11.54 -2.89 -16.17
N GLU A 179 11.85 -4.15 -15.86
CA GLU A 179 12.85 -4.92 -16.60
C GLU A 179 12.19 -5.80 -17.68
N PRO A 180 12.31 -5.50 -19.00
CA PRO A 180 11.56 -6.19 -20.07
C PRO A 180 11.90 -7.68 -20.27
N SER A 181 12.90 -8.19 -19.56
CA SER A 181 13.45 -9.54 -19.71
C SER A 181 13.41 -10.34 -18.41
N ARG A 182 12.93 -9.73 -17.33
CA ARG A 182 12.83 -10.35 -16.02
C ARG A 182 11.45 -10.04 -15.45
N PRO A 183 10.59 -11.04 -15.22
CA PRO A 183 9.32 -10.80 -14.53
C PRO A 183 9.64 -10.27 -13.14
N GLU A 184 9.54 -8.96 -12.97
CA GLU A 184 9.63 -8.29 -11.68
C GLU A 184 8.23 -8.14 -11.12
N ILE A 185 8.03 -8.55 -9.87
CA ILE A 185 6.78 -8.33 -9.16
C ILE A 185 6.94 -7.05 -8.36
N ILE A 186 6.17 -6.05 -8.76
CA ILE A 186 6.03 -4.79 -8.03
C ILE A 186 4.88 -4.99 -7.06
N ILE A 187 5.08 -4.65 -5.79
CA ILE A 187 4.05 -4.79 -4.76
C ILE A 187 3.92 -3.45 -4.05
N VAL A 188 2.68 -2.98 -3.91
CA VAL A 188 2.33 -1.91 -2.99
C VAL A 188 1.23 -2.41 -2.07
N SER A 189 1.52 -2.52 -0.78
CA SER A 189 0.51 -2.80 0.24
C SER A 189 0.24 -1.52 1.02
N ARG A 190 -1.02 -1.30 1.38
CA ARG A 190 -1.48 -0.13 2.14
C ARG A 190 -2.32 -0.60 3.33
N GLU A 191 -2.15 0.11 4.44
CA GLU A 191 -3.03 0.06 5.61
C GLU A 191 -3.33 1.51 6.05
N GLU A 192 -4.57 1.75 6.48
CA GLU A 192 -4.98 3.00 7.10
C GLU A 192 -5.68 2.75 8.44
N VAL A 193 -5.09 3.24 9.53
CA VAL A 193 -5.65 3.10 10.89
C VAL A 193 -5.59 4.44 11.59
N ALA A 194 -6.74 4.92 12.09
CA ALA A 194 -6.85 6.14 12.89
C ALA A 194 -6.17 7.39 12.24
N ASN A 195 -6.38 7.59 10.93
CA ASN A 195 -5.76 8.63 10.11
C ASN A 195 -4.22 8.52 9.98
N GLN A 196 -3.64 7.38 10.32
CA GLN A 196 -2.25 7.04 10.01
C GLN A 196 -2.23 6.06 8.85
N ARG A 197 -1.39 6.35 7.85
CA ARG A 197 -1.23 5.50 6.68
C ARG A 197 0.13 4.80 6.71
N LYS A 198 0.12 3.47 6.60
CA LYS A 198 1.32 2.67 6.35
C LYS A 198 1.32 2.16 4.92
N VAL A 199 2.48 2.23 4.29
CA VAL A 199 2.68 1.75 2.92
C VAL A 199 3.95 0.92 2.88
N PHE A 200 3.83 -0.30 2.35
CA PHE A 200 4.97 -1.15 2.04
C PHE A 200 5.12 -1.20 0.51
N VAL A 201 6.33 -0.97 0.02
CA VAL A 201 6.63 -0.99 -1.41
C VAL A 201 7.80 -1.92 -1.70
N LYS A 202 7.67 -2.74 -2.75
CA LYS A 202 8.75 -3.60 -3.26
C LYS A 202 8.82 -3.53 -4.79
N GLY A 203 10.02 -3.30 -5.31
CA GLY A 203 10.32 -3.13 -6.74
C GLY A 203 11.40 -2.06 -6.96
N ASN A 204 11.78 -1.83 -8.21
CA ASN A 204 12.74 -0.79 -8.58
C ASN A 204 12.10 0.62 -8.64
N PHE A 205 11.74 1.16 -7.48
CA PHE A 205 11.07 2.47 -7.37
C PHE A 205 12.03 3.64 -7.53
N ASN A 206 11.67 4.58 -8.41
CA ASN A 206 12.45 5.79 -8.68
C ASN A 206 12.19 6.95 -7.71
N LYS A 207 11.13 6.86 -6.88
CA LYS A 207 10.75 7.69 -5.71
C LYS A 207 9.24 7.96 -5.70
N GLY A 208 8.58 7.80 -4.55
CA GLY A 208 7.21 8.31 -4.35
C GLY A 208 7.24 9.83 -4.15
N ARG A 209 6.44 10.59 -4.91
CA ARG A 209 6.28 12.04 -4.72
C ARG A 209 4.83 12.35 -4.38
N ASN A 210 4.62 13.18 -3.34
CA ASN A 210 3.34 13.85 -3.16
C ASN A 210 3.22 14.87 -4.29
N VAL A 211 2.11 14.81 -5.04
CA VAL A 211 1.79 15.79 -6.10
C VAL A 211 0.86 16.85 -5.56
#